data_AF-A0A0F8YTX9-F1
#
_entry.id   AF-A0A0F8YTX9-F1
#
_cell.length_a   1.000
_cell.length_b   1.000
_cell.length_c   1.000
_cell.angle_alpha   90.00
_cell.angle_beta   90.00
_cell.angle_gamma   90.00
#
_symmetry.space_group_name_H-M   'P 1'
#
loop_
_entity.id
_entity.type
_entity.pdbx_description
1 polymer ?
#
loop_
_entity_poly.entity_id
_entity_poly.type
_entity_poly.pdbx_seq_one_letter_code
_entity_poly.pdbx_strand_id
1 'polypeptide(L)' 'MEITKEEFERYEKVRVSGRTNMFMVSNVEALSGLSKEKVLFIMKNYSKLNDAKRGKRE' A
#
# COMPACT_ATOMS: atom_id res chain seq x y z
N MET A 1 -1.17 14.31 -0.36
CA MET A 1 -2.07 13.17 -0.55
C MET A 1 -2.21 12.46 0.77
N GLU A 2 -3.42 12.15 1.18
CA GLU A 2 -3.70 11.37 2.39
C GLU A 2 -4.15 9.96 2.00
N ILE A 3 -3.78 8.96 2.79
CA ILE A 3 -4.15 7.55 2.59
C ILE A 3 -4.89 7.09 3.84
N THR A 4 -6.12 6.60 3.65
CA THR A 4 -6.92 6.04 4.73
C THR A 4 -6.34 4.70 5.21
N LYS A 5 -6.77 4.25 6.39
CA LYS A 5 -6.35 2.93 6.91
C LYS A 5 -6.75 1.81 5.95
N GLU A 6 -7.99 1.84 5.46
CA GLU A 6 -8.52 0.82 4.55
C GLU A 6 -7.76 0.76 3.23
N GLU A 7 -7.38 1.91 2.65
CA GLU A 7 -6.59 1.94 1.41
C GLU A 7 -5.20 1.33 1.61
N PHE A 8 -4.54 1.68 2.72
CA PHE A 8 -3.26 1.07 3.05
C PHE A 8 -3.40 -0.44 3.29
N GLU A 9 -4.47 -0.89 3.96
CA GLU A 9 -4.75 -2.32 4.15
C GLU A 9 -5.04 -3.05 2.84
N ARG A 10 -5.73 -2.44 1.87
CA ARG A 10 -5.92 -3.02 0.53
C ARG A 10 -4.58 -3.20 -0.19
N TYR A 11 -3.72 -2.19 -0.13
CA TYR A 11 -2.35 -2.30 -0.65
C TYR A 11 -1.56 -3.42 0.05
N GLU A 12 -1.61 -3.49 1.38
CA GLU A 12 -0.93 -4.52 2.17
C GLU A 12 -1.45 -5.92 1.84
N LYS A 13 -2.76 -6.10 1.69
CA LYS A 13 -3.35 -7.38 1.27
C LYS A 13 -2.77 -7.87 -0.05
N VAL A 14 -2.59 -6.97 -1.03
CA VAL A 14 -1.94 -7.31 -2.30
C VAL A 14 -0.46 -7.66 -2.07
N ARG A 15 0.28 -6.87 -1.28
CA ARG A 15 1.69 -7.12 -0.97
C ARG A 15 1.93 -8.48 -0.32
N VAL A 16 1.17 -8.81 0.72
CA VAL A 16 1.33 -10.08 1.46
C VAL A 16 0.77 -11.28 0.69
N SER A 17 -0.12 -11.05 -0.30
CA SER A 17 -0.68 -12.14 -1.11
C SER A 17 0.34 -12.85 -2.00
N GLY A 18 1.46 -12.18 -2.33
CA GLY A 18 2.46 -12.69 -3.27
C GLY A 18 1.98 -12.85 -4.73
N ARG A 19 0.75 -12.43 -5.06
CA ARG A 19 0.16 -12.61 -6.40
C ARG A 19 0.79 -11.73 -7.48
N THR A 20 1.34 -10.58 -7.08
CA THR A 20 2.03 -9.66 -7.99
C THR A 20 3.24 -9.06 -7.29
N ASN A 21 4.22 -8.65 -8.08
CA ASN A 21 5.29 -7.79 -7.61
C ASN A 21 4.74 -6.37 -7.40
N MET A 22 5.13 -5.70 -6.31
CA MET A 22 4.67 -4.34 -6.00
C MET A 22 5.21 -3.28 -6.98
N PHE A 23 6.26 -3.60 -7.75
CA PHE A 23 6.74 -2.75 -8.85
C PHE A 23 5.86 -2.86 -10.11
N MET A 24 5.05 -3.91 -10.24
CA MET A 24 4.04 -4.01 -11.31
C MET A 24 2.80 -3.20 -10.93
N VAL A 25 2.91 -1.87 -11.00
CA VAL A 25 1.90 -0.93 -10.51
C VAL A 25 0.52 -1.21 -11.12
N SER A 26 0.44 -1.47 -12.42
CA SER A 26 -0.83 -1.79 -13.09
C SER A 26 -1.56 -3.01 -12.49
N ASN A 27 -0.82 -4.03 -12.06
CA ASN A 27 -1.40 -5.21 -11.40
C ASN A 27 -1.82 -4.88 -9.97
N VAL A 28 -1.03 -4.07 -9.26
CA VAL A 28 -1.38 -3.61 -7.91
C VAL A 28 -2.66 -2.77 -7.94
N GLU A 29 -2.80 -1.88 -8.93
CA GLU A 29 -4.04 -1.11 -9.15
C GLU A 29 -5.24 -2.04 -9.35
N ALA A 30 -5.13 -2.98 -10.30
CA ALA A 30 -6.21 -3.93 -10.60
C ALA A 30 -6.62 -4.79 -9.40
N LEU A 31 -5.65 -5.21 -8.57
CA LEU A 31 -5.91 -6.09 -7.42
C LEU A 31 -6.35 -5.34 -6.15
N SER A 32 -5.83 -4.15 -5.91
CA SER A 32 -6.15 -3.36 -4.71
C SER A 32 -7.34 -2.42 -4.91
N GLY A 33 -7.69 -2.11 -6.16
CA GLY A 33 -8.66 -1.08 -6.53
C GLY A 33 -8.18 0.34 -6.23
N LEU A 34 -6.88 0.53 -5.95
CA LEU A 34 -6.29 1.84 -5.75
C LEU A 34 -5.85 2.45 -7.07
N SER A 35 -5.86 3.78 -7.16
CA SER A 35 -5.28 4.48 -8.30
C SER A 35 -3.75 4.42 -8.28
N LYS A 36 -3.15 4.52 -9.46
CA LYS A 36 -1.70 4.59 -9.68
C LYS A 36 -1.00 5.55 -8.72
N GLU A 37 -1.56 6.74 -8.56
CA GLU A 37 -0.99 7.79 -7.70
C GLU A 37 -0.96 7.35 -6.24
N LYS A 38 -2.04 6.72 -5.74
CA LYS A 38 -2.10 6.19 -4.38
C LYS A 38 -1.12 5.05 -4.18
N VAL A 39 -1.02 4.12 -5.14
CA VAL A 39 -0.05 3.02 -5.11
C VAL A 39 1.38 3.57 -5.03
N LEU A 40 1.74 4.48 -5.92
CA LEU A 40 3.07 5.11 -5.94
C LEU A 40 3.35 5.92 -4.67
N PHE A 41 2.34 6.63 -4.16
CA PHE A 41 2.46 7.38 -2.91
C PHE A 41 2.72 6.45 -1.73
N ILE A 42 1.98 5.33 -1.63
CA ILE A 42 2.18 4.32 -0.58
C ILE A 42 3.56 3.70 -0.72
N MET A 43 4.00 3.31 -1.93
CA MET A 43 5.33 2.75 -2.15
C MET A 43 6.45 3.69 -1.66
N LYS A 44 6.36 4.99 -1.99
CA LYS A 44 7.37 5.99 -1.58
C LYS A 44 7.36 6.27 -0.07
N ASN A 45 6.20 6.20 0.57
CA ASN A 45 6.03 6.54 1.99
C ASN A 45 5.79 5.32 2.88
N TYR A 46 6.10 4.12 2.38
CA TYR A 46 5.66 2.86 2.97
C TYR A 46 6.06 2.72 4.43
N SER A 47 7.33 2.98 4.77
CA SER A 47 7.80 2.88 6.17
C SER A 47 7.00 3.79 7.10
N LYS A 48 6.83 5.07 6.72
CA LYS A 48 6.10 6.06 7.52
C LYS A 48 4.64 5.65 7.74
N LEU A 49 3.99 5.19 6.67
CA LEU A 49 2.61 4.72 6.73
C LEU A 49 2.50 3.45 7.57
N ASN A 50 3.40 2.49 7.39
CA ASN A 50 3.43 1.25 8.16
C ASN A 50 3.64 1.51 9.66
N ASP A 51 4.59 2.38 10.02
CA ASP A 51 4.87 2.72 11.42
C ASP A 51 3.70 3.45 12.07
N ALA A 52 3.08 4.40 11.36
CA ALA A 52 1.88 5.10 11.81
C ALA A 52 0.69 4.14 12.03
N LYS A 53 0.61 3.04 11.26
CA LYS A 53 -0.49 2.06 11.37
C LYS A 53 -0.21 0.92 12.34
N ARG A 54 1.06 0.57 12.60
CA ARG A 54 1.42 -0.51 13.55
C ARG A 54 1.47 -0.06 15.01
N GLY A 55 1.39 1.23 15.28
CA GLY A 55 1.65 1.78 16.61
C GLY A 55 3.14 1.66 16.91
N LYS A 56 3.73 2.68 17.54
CA LYS A 56 5.13 2.66 17.96
C LYS A 56 5.41 1.34 18.69
N ARG A 57 6.28 0.49 18.16
CA ARG A 57 6.98 -0.48 18.99
C ARG A 57 8.03 0.33 19.72
N GLU A 58 7.73 0.66 20.97
CA GLU A 58 8.69 1.18 21.95
C GLU A 58 9.78 0.14 22.23
#